data_AF-A0AA39MVK4-F1
#
_entry.id   AF-A0AA39MVK4-F1
#
_cell.length_a   1.000
_cell.length_b   1.000
_cell.length_c   1.000
_cell.angle_alpha   90.00
_cell.angle_beta   90.00
_cell.angle_gamma   90.00
#
_symmetry.space_group_name_H-M   'P 1'
#
loop_
_entity.id
_entity.type
_entity.pdbx_description
1 polymer ?
#
loop_
_entity_poly.entity_id
_entity_poly.type
_entity_poly.pdbx_seq_one_letter_code
_entity_poly.pdbx_strand_id
1 'polypeptide(L)' 'PPELCDRIIDFLHRDHKALEACSLVCRAWIPASRFHLFECIHYGVLAWSSSRAMVDLLDSSFCTLFKYVREITI' A
#
# COMPACT_ATOMS: atom_id res chain seq x y z
N PRO A 1 -5.89 -17.41 -13.68
CA PRO A 1 -7.03 -16.58 -13.20
C PRO A 1 -6.54 -15.54 -12.18
N PRO A 2 -6.83 -14.24 -12.38
CA PRO A 2 -6.44 -13.17 -11.46
C PRO A 2 -6.83 -13.44 -10.01
N GLU A 3 -8.01 -14.03 -9.81
CA GLU A 3 -8.63 -14.31 -8.51
C GLU A 3 -7.80 -15.25 -7.62
N LEU A 4 -7.02 -16.14 -8.25
CA LEU A 4 -6.11 -17.03 -7.51
C LEU A 4 -4.89 -16.27 -7.00
N CYS A 5 -4.35 -15.35 -7.81
CA CYS A 5 -3.21 -14.53 -7.39
C CYS A 5 -3.62 -13.56 -6.27
N ASP A 6 -4.80 -12.95 -6.40
CA ASP A 6 -5.34 -12.05 -5.36
C ASP A 6 -5.49 -12.80 -4.03
N ARG A 7 -6.04 -14.01 -4.03
CA ARG A 7 -6.13 -14.84 -2.82
C ARG A 7 -4.76 -15.18 -2.22
N ILE A 8 -3.76 -15.45 -3.05
CA ILE A 8 -2.39 -15.72 -2.55
C ILE A 8 -1.83 -14.46 -1.87
N ILE A 9 -1.99 -13.30 -2.52
CA ILE A 9 -1.53 -12.02 -1.98
C ILE A 9 -2.28 -11.66 -0.69
N ASP A 10 -3.57 -11.99 -0.58
CA ASP A 10 -4.36 -11.79 0.64
C ASP A 10 -3.80 -12.54 1.86
N PHE A 11 -3.20 -13.71 1.67
CA PHE A 11 -2.52 -14.41 2.77
C PHE A 11 -1.24 -13.72 3.24
N LEU A 12 -0.68 -12.80 2.45
CA LEU A 12 0.54 -12.04 2.77
C LEU A 12 0.27 -10.74 3.53
N HIS A 13 -0.96 -10.47 3.96
CA HIS A 13 -1.38 -9.20 4.62
C HIS A 13 -0.53 -8.75 5.83
N ARG A 14 0.30 -9.61 6.43
CA ARG A 14 1.25 -9.26 7.52
C ARG A 14 2.72 -9.20 7.10
N ASP A 15 3.06 -9.63 5.89
CA ASP A 15 4.43 -9.65 5.38
C ASP A 15 4.63 -8.54 4.35
N HIS A 16 4.99 -7.34 4.85
CA HIS A 16 5.22 -6.17 4.01
C HIS A 16 6.31 -6.40 2.96
N LYS A 17 7.37 -7.16 3.29
CA LYS A 17 8.47 -7.42 2.34
C LYS A 17 7.99 -8.30 1.18
N ALA A 18 7.18 -9.32 1.49
CA ALA A 18 6.58 -10.15 0.45
C ALA A 18 5.58 -9.35 -0.41
N LEU A 19 4.77 -8.48 0.20
CA LEU A 19 3.84 -7.62 -0.52
C LEU A 19 4.56 -6.60 -1.43
N GLU A 20 5.67 -6.02 -0.97
CA GLU A 20 6.53 -5.14 -1.78
C GLU A 20 7.05 -5.90 -3.01
N ALA A 21 7.58 -7.11 -2.82
CA ALA A 21 8.04 -7.95 -3.91
C ALA A 21 6.91 -8.27 -4.89
N CYS A 22 5.72 -8.64 -4.40
CA CYS A 22 4.54 -8.89 -5.22
C CYS A 22 4.13 -7.68 -6.07
N SER A 23 4.25 -6.46 -5.53
CA SER A 23 3.92 -5.23 -6.25
C SER A 23 4.81 -4.96 -7.47
N LEU A 24 5.99 -5.59 -7.53
CA LEU A 24 6.98 -5.45 -8.61
C LEU A 24 6.88 -6.55 -9.67
N VAL A 25 6.12 -7.63 -9.43
CA VAL A 25 6.03 -8.78 -10.35
C VAL A 25 5.32 -8.40 -11.65
N CYS A 26 4.11 -7.85 -11.58
CA CYS A 26 3.35 -7.41 -12.75
C CYS A 26 2.23 -6.42 -12.38
N ARG A 27 1.71 -5.71 -13.39
CA ARG A 27 0.64 -4.72 -13.21
C ARG A 27 -0.65 -5.30 -12.61
N ALA A 28 -0.94 -6.58 -12.84
CA ALA A 28 -2.14 -7.22 -12.33
C ALA A 28 -2.10 -7.47 -10.82
N TRP A 29 -0.90 -7.56 -10.21
CA TRP A 29 -0.74 -7.81 -8.77
C TRP A 29 -0.75 -6.51 -7.96
N ILE A 30 -0.51 -5.37 -8.62
CA ILE A 30 -0.46 -4.05 -7.99
C ILE A 30 -1.70 -3.76 -7.13
N PRO A 31 -2.96 -3.99 -7.57
CA PRO A 31 -4.13 -3.66 -6.77
C PRO A 31 -4.19 -4.42 -5.44
N ALA A 32 -3.98 -5.74 -5.46
CA ALA A 32 -4.02 -6.57 -4.25
C ALA A 32 -2.83 -6.26 -3.32
N SER A 33 -1.61 -6.12 -3.87
CA SER A 33 -0.44 -5.79 -3.04
C SER A 33 -0.57 -4.40 -2.42
N ARG A 34 -1.02 -3.40 -3.18
CA ARG A 34 -1.21 -2.02 -2.67
C ARG A 34 -2.34 -1.93 -1.66
N PHE A 35 -3.40 -2.73 -1.82
CA PHE A 35 -4.46 -2.81 -0.83
C PHE A 35 -3.87 -3.12 0.55
N HIS A 36 -3.08 -4.19 0.68
CA HIS A 36 -2.48 -4.56 1.97
C HIS A 36 -1.34 -3.63 2.42
N LEU A 37 -0.51 -3.11 1.49
CA LEU A 37 0.60 -2.22 1.83
C LEU A 37 0.15 -0.85 2.36
N PHE A 38 -0.96 -0.33 1.85
CA PHE A 38 -1.43 1.02 2.13
C PHE A 38 -2.75 1.05 2.91
N GLU A 39 -3.24 -0.11 3.39
CA GLU A 39 -4.45 -0.21 4.21
C GLU A 39 -4.33 0.64 5.48
N CYS A 40 -3.18 0.52 6.17
CA CYS A 40 -2.86 1.20 7.42
C CYS A 40 -1.55 1.98 7.27
N ILE A 41 -1.64 3.31 7.22
CA ILE A 41 -0.47 4.20 7.15
C ILE A 41 -0.12 4.68 8.56
N HIS A 42 1.03 4.24 9.06
CA HIS A 42 1.55 4.65 10.37
C HIS A 42 2.69 5.66 10.20
N TYR A 43 2.61 6.81 10.86
CA TYR A 43 3.65 7.82 10.84
C TYR A 43 4.29 7.92 12.22
N GLY A 44 5.45 7.29 12.36
CA GLY A 44 6.24 7.48 13.57
C GLY A 44 6.63 8.95 13.74
N VAL A 45 6.61 9.42 14.99
CA VAL A 45 7.03 10.79 15.39
C VAL A 45 8.42 11.16 14.83
N LEU A 46 9.31 10.18 14.64
CA LEU A 46 10.66 10.35 14.09
C LEU A 46 10.70 10.39 12.54
N ALA A 47 9.63 10.01 11.86
CA ALA A 47 9.54 9.95 10.39
C ALA A 47 8.81 11.16 9.77
N TRP A 48 8.45 12.17 10.58
CA TRP A 48 7.63 13.32 10.16
C TRP A 48 8.21 14.10 8.98
N SER A 49 9.53 14.21 8.87
CA SER A 49 10.17 14.87 7.72
C SER A 49 9.99 14.08 6.42
N SER A 50 9.96 12.75 6.49
CA SER A 50 9.77 11.86 5.34
C SER A 50 8.29 11.70 4.96
N SER A 51 7.35 11.91 5.89
CA SER A 51 5.92 11.75 5.62
C SER A 51 5.31 12.89 4.79
N ARG A 52 5.95 14.07 4.69
CA ARG A 52 5.43 15.18 3.85
C ARG A 52 5.23 14.78 2.40
N ALA A 53 6.21 14.11 1.78
CA ALA A 53 6.09 13.66 0.40
C ALA A 53 4.92 12.67 0.21
N MET A 54 4.64 11.84 1.23
CA MET A 54 3.51 10.92 1.20
C MET A 54 2.17 11.66 1.39
N VAL A 55 2.13 12.67 2.27
CA VAL A 55 0.96 13.54 2.46
C VAL A 55 0.68 14.35 1.19
N ASP A 56 1.69 14.96 0.58
CA ASP A 56 1.57 15.70 -0.68
C ASP A 56 1.09 14.79 -1.82
N LEU A 57 1.53 13.52 -1.82
CA LEU A 57 1.06 12.52 -2.77
C LEU A 57 -0.38 12.09 -2.51
N LEU A 58 -0.82 12.02 -1.25
CA LEU A 58 -2.22 11.74 -0.90
C LEU A 58 -3.15 12.93 -1.22
N ASP A 59 -2.65 14.16 -1.09
CA ASP A 59 -3.40 15.40 -1.38
C ASP A 59 -3.48 15.68 -2.90
N SER A 60 -2.60 15.05 -3.69
CA SER A 60 -2.65 15.14 -5.14
C SER A 60 -3.96 14.59 -5.71
N SER A 61 -4.62 15.37 -6.56
CA SER A 61 -5.82 14.99 -7.31
C SER A 61 -5.62 13.80 -8.27
N PHE A 62 -4.37 13.41 -8.54
CA PHE A 62 -4.02 12.23 -9.35
C PHE A 62 -3.56 11.03 -8.50
N CYS A 63 -3.68 11.10 -7.17
CA CYS A 63 -3.26 10.01 -6.30
C CYS A 63 -4.03 8.73 -6.59
N THR A 64 -3.30 7.67 -6.93
CA THR A 64 -3.88 6.33 -7.14
C THR A 64 -3.88 5.47 -5.88
N LEU A 65 -3.25 5.96 -4.79
CA LEU A 65 -3.11 5.23 -3.52
C LEU A 65 -4.26 5.50 -2.55
N PHE A 66 -4.87 6.70 -2.61
CA PHE A 66 -5.90 7.13 -1.65
C PHE A 66 -7.06 6.14 -1.51
N LYS A 67 -7.46 5.48 -2.59
CA LYS A 67 -8.54 4.47 -2.59
C LYS A 67 -8.24 3.21 -1.77
N TYR A 68 -6.98 2.98 -1.37
CA TYR A 68 -6.57 1.82 -0.58
C TYR A 68 -6.39 2.16 0.90
N VAL A 69 -6.39 3.44 1.28
CA VAL A 69 -6.16 3.87 2.65
C VAL A 69 -7.43 3.70 3.47
N ARG A 70 -7.38 2.87 4.51
CA ARG A 70 -8.50 2.67 5.45
C ARG A 70 -8.26 3.36 6.79
N GLU A 71 -7.01 3.39 7.23
CA GLU A 71 -6.62 3.98 8.50
C GLU A 71 -5.29 4.74 8.40
N ILE A 72 -5.24 5.90 9.05
CA ILE A 72 -4.06 6.77 9.16
C ILE A 72 -3.83 7.00 10.65
N THR A 73 -2.68 6.54 11.19
CA THR A 73 -2.39 6.55 12.64
C THR A 73 -1.17 7.40 12.96
N ILE A 74 -1.35 8.47 13.78
CA ILE A 74 -0.27 9.35 14.31
C ILE A 74 0.54 8.62 15.38
#